data_AF-A0A497TPD0-F1
#
_entry.id   AF-A0A497TPD0-F1
#
_cell.length_a   1.000
_cell.length_b   1.000
_cell.length_c   1.000
_cell.angle_alpha   90.00
_cell.angle_beta   90.00
_cell.angle_gamma   90.00
#
_symmetry.space_group_name_H-M   'P 1'
#
loop_
_entity.id
_entity.type
_entity.pdbx_description
1 polymer ?
#
loop_
_entity_poly.entity_id
_entity_poly.type
_entity_poly.pdbx_seq_one_letter_code
_entity_poly.pdbx_strand_id
1 'polypeptide(L)'
;FTEHVRKELTYNYDDFIKEIKEARQKYPELKILYGCEAKILEGGELDAPRDVLDKCEFVVAVFHTLPYQSKEDNINALREALSNPRVESWGHPGTLLNKYDFEPEEMEELVRLCIRNNVLIENNLKEKYTPPQEFSRIVEKLGAATVFGSDAHHTSELRKLSK
;
A
#
# COMPACT_ATOMS: atom_id res chain seq x y z
N PHE A 1 -3.99 8.14 8.00
CA PHE A 1 -4.16 8.94 6.77
C PHE A 1 -2.96 8.69 5.89
N THR A 2 -3.20 8.30 4.65
CA THR A 2 -2.17 7.94 3.66
C THR A 2 -2.40 8.82 2.43
N GLU A 3 -1.80 10.01 2.45
CA GLU A 3 -1.97 10.99 1.38
C GLU A 3 -1.23 10.56 0.12
N HIS A 4 -1.77 10.88 -1.05
CA HIS A 4 -1.03 10.63 -2.29
C HIS A 4 0.16 11.58 -2.39
N VAL A 5 1.33 11.00 -2.66
CA VAL A 5 2.57 11.76 -2.85
C VAL A 5 3.18 11.50 -4.23
N ARG A 6 4.02 12.44 -4.65
CA ARG A 6 4.82 12.42 -5.87
C ARG A 6 6.21 12.94 -5.54
N LYS A 7 7.25 12.52 -6.27
CA LYS A 7 8.62 13.07 -6.11
C LYS A 7 8.66 14.60 -6.19
N GLU A 8 7.80 15.18 -7.01
CA GLU A 8 7.56 16.62 -7.05
C GLU A 8 6.24 16.94 -6.35
N LEU A 9 6.32 17.41 -5.10
CA LEU A 9 5.15 17.83 -4.36
C LEU A 9 4.65 19.20 -4.83
N THR A 10 3.33 19.34 -4.91
CA THR A 10 2.65 20.61 -5.21
C THR A 10 2.20 21.35 -3.94
N TYR A 11 2.48 20.78 -2.77
CA TYR A 11 2.09 21.27 -1.45
C TYR A 11 3.17 20.94 -0.41
N ASN A 12 3.08 21.55 0.76
CA ASN A 12 3.99 21.28 1.86
C ASN A 12 3.48 20.12 2.72
N TYR A 13 4.21 18.99 2.72
CA TYR A 13 3.83 17.81 3.49
C TYR A 13 3.86 18.04 5.01
N ASP A 14 4.66 18.99 5.51
CA ASP A 14 4.71 19.31 6.94
C ASP A 14 3.42 19.96 7.45
N ASP A 15 2.68 20.66 6.59
CA ASP A 15 1.37 21.22 6.94
C ASP A 15 0.34 20.10 7.16
N PHE A 16 0.35 19.07 6.30
CA PHE A 16 -0.47 17.86 6.50
C PHE A 16 -0.12 17.15 7.82
N ILE A 17 1.17 16.97 8.12
CA ILE A 17 1.59 16.37 9.40
C ILE A 17 1.07 17.18 10.59
N LYS A 18 1.13 18.52 10.49
CA LYS A 18 0.64 19.40 11.55
C LYS A 18 -0.86 19.21 11.80
N GLU A 19 -1.68 19.17 10.75
CA GLU A 19 -3.12 18.92 10.86
C GLU A 19 -3.42 17.56 11.52
N ILE A 20 -2.69 16.51 11.14
CA ILE A 20 -2.85 15.19 11.76
C ILE A 20 -2.45 15.19 13.24
N LYS A 21 -1.40 15.92 13.62
CA LYS A 21 -0.99 16.07 15.03
C LYS A 21 -2.03 16.82 15.84
N GLU A 22 -2.64 17.87 15.29
CA GLU A 22 -3.75 18.60 15.93
C GLU A 22 -4.97 17.69 16.10
N ALA A 23 -5.33 16.91 15.07
CA ALA A 23 -6.40 15.92 15.15
C ALA A 23 -6.12 14.85 16.22
N ARG A 24 -4.88 14.35 16.32
CA ARG A 24 -4.47 13.38 17.34
C ARG A 24 -4.64 13.93 18.77
N GLN A 25 -4.38 15.21 18.99
CA GLN A 25 -4.62 15.86 20.29
C GLN A 25 -6.12 16.01 20.59
N LYS A 26 -6.92 16.30 19.57
CA LYS A 26 -8.38 16.49 19.70
C LYS A 26 -9.15 15.19 19.93
N TYR A 27 -8.65 14.08 19.40
CA TYR A 27 -9.29 12.75 19.45
C TYR A 27 -8.32 11.71 20.05
N PRO A 28 -7.96 11.82 21.34
CA PRO A 28 -6.94 10.97 21.96
C PRO A 28 -7.33 9.49 22.05
N GLU A 29 -8.62 9.16 21.89
CA GLU A 29 -9.13 7.80 21.82
C GLU A 29 -8.82 7.09 20.49
N LEU A 30 -8.45 7.84 19.45
CA LEU A 30 -8.13 7.32 18.13
C LEU A 30 -6.61 7.27 17.91
N LYS A 31 -6.12 6.14 17.41
CA LYS A 31 -4.76 6.07 16.84
C LYS A 31 -4.77 6.65 15.44
N ILE A 32 -4.42 7.93 15.32
CA ILE A 32 -4.38 8.64 14.04
C ILE A 32 -2.94 8.71 13.54
N LEU A 33 -2.60 8.00 12.47
CA LEU A 33 -1.28 8.01 11.84
C LEU A 33 -1.23 8.97 10.64
N TYR A 34 -0.08 9.58 10.39
CA TYR A 34 0.22 10.28 9.14
C TYR A 34 1.21 9.46 8.30
N GLY A 35 0.92 9.37 7.02
CA GLY A 35 1.60 8.48 6.10
C GLY A 35 1.34 8.88 4.66
N CYS A 36 1.80 8.06 3.73
CA CYS A 36 1.61 8.29 2.31
C CYS A 36 1.25 7.02 1.55
N GLU A 37 0.49 7.20 0.48
CA GLU A 37 0.34 6.20 -0.58
C GLU A 37 1.25 6.60 -1.75
N ALA A 38 2.36 5.89 -1.88
CA ALA A 38 3.39 6.15 -2.87
C ALA A 38 3.27 5.19 -4.06
N LYS A 39 3.29 5.75 -5.27
CA LYS A 39 3.29 4.96 -6.51
C LYS A 39 4.63 4.23 -6.66
N ILE A 40 4.58 2.96 -7.04
CA ILE A 40 5.76 2.20 -7.47
C ILE A 40 6.09 2.58 -8.91
N LEU A 41 7.31 3.05 -9.13
CA LEU A 41 7.84 3.47 -10.42
C LEU A 41 8.50 2.32 -11.18
N GLU A 42 8.93 2.64 -12.39
CA GLU A 42 9.89 1.82 -13.13
C GLU A 42 11.11 1.50 -12.25
N GLY A 43 11.56 0.25 -12.26
CA GLY A 43 12.65 -0.21 -11.38
C GLY A 43 12.29 -0.40 -9.91
N GLY A 44 11.08 -0.05 -9.47
CA GLY A 44 10.60 -0.31 -8.10
C GLY A 44 10.84 0.80 -7.08
N GLU A 45 11.39 1.93 -7.50
CA GLU A 45 11.46 3.12 -6.64
C GLU A 45 10.06 3.65 -6.28
N LEU A 46 9.94 4.30 -5.13
CA LEU A 46 8.71 4.99 -4.75
C LEU A 46 8.69 6.41 -5.33
N ASP A 47 7.54 6.81 -5.85
CA ASP A 47 7.25 8.17 -6.32
C ASP A 47 7.00 9.12 -5.14
N ALA A 48 8.00 9.26 -4.28
CA ALA A 48 7.93 10.08 -3.08
C ALA A 48 9.31 10.67 -2.75
N PRO A 49 9.37 11.91 -2.23
CA PRO A 49 10.61 12.47 -1.70
C PRO A 49 11.09 11.66 -0.50
N ARG A 50 12.41 11.49 -0.37
CA ARG A 50 13.01 10.73 0.73
C ARG A 50 12.69 11.34 2.10
N ASP A 51 12.67 12.66 2.21
CA ASP A 51 12.32 13.36 3.44
C ASP A 51 10.86 13.14 3.86
N VAL A 52 9.93 12.97 2.91
CA VAL A 52 8.55 12.55 3.20
C VAL A 52 8.52 11.12 3.71
N LEU A 53 9.17 10.19 3.00
CA LEU A 53 9.22 8.77 3.40
C LEU A 53 9.82 8.61 4.81
N ASP A 54 10.86 9.36 5.15
CA ASP A 54 11.52 9.32 6.46
C ASP A 54 10.62 9.87 7.58
N LYS A 55 9.67 10.77 7.27
CA LYS A 55 8.70 11.31 8.22
C LYS A 55 7.49 10.40 8.43
N CYS A 56 7.09 9.63 7.42
CA CYS A 56 5.87 8.82 7.47
C CYS A 56 5.89 7.78 8.62
N GLU A 57 4.74 7.60 9.28
CA GLU A 57 4.49 6.51 10.23
C GLU A 57 3.90 5.26 9.54
N PHE A 58 3.42 5.41 8.30
CA PHE A 58 2.82 4.33 7.51
C PHE A 58 2.88 4.66 6.00
N VAL A 59 3.63 3.88 5.24
CA VAL A 59 3.83 4.01 3.80
C VAL A 59 3.18 2.83 3.11
N VAL A 60 2.31 3.14 2.17
CA VAL A 60 1.66 2.16 1.29
C VAL A 60 2.31 2.26 -0.08
N ALA A 61 2.94 1.17 -0.53
CA ALA A 61 3.50 1.06 -1.87
C ALA A 61 2.46 0.45 -2.81
N VAL A 62 2.21 1.14 -3.93
CA VAL A 62 1.05 0.85 -4.79
C VAL A 62 1.40 0.90 -6.27
N PHE A 63 0.86 -0.05 -7.04
CA PHE A 63 0.71 0.12 -8.49
C PHE A 63 -0.64 0.75 -8.84
N HIS A 64 -0.67 2.06 -9.13
CA HIS A 64 -1.85 2.68 -9.75
C HIS A 64 -2.00 2.29 -11.23
N THR A 65 -0.85 2.02 -11.86
CA THR A 65 -0.69 1.55 -13.23
C THR A 65 0.60 0.73 -13.28
N LEU A 66 0.61 -0.32 -14.08
CA LEU A 66 1.81 -1.14 -14.24
C LEU A 66 2.81 -0.43 -15.18
N PRO A 67 4.05 -0.19 -14.75
CA PRO A 67 5.06 0.50 -15.57
C PRO A 67 5.50 -0.31 -16.79
N TYR A 68 5.40 -1.64 -16.74
CA TYR A 68 5.84 -2.53 -17.82
C TYR A 68 4.69 -3.32 -18.45
N GLN A 69 4.92 -3.78 -19.68
CA GLN A 69 4.07 -4.80 -20.31
C GLN A 69 4.40 -6.20 -19.80
N SER A 70 5.67 -6.48 -19.47
CA SER A 70 6.13 -7.77 -18.97
C SER A 70 5.67 -8.02 -17.54
N LYS A 71 5.18 -9.24 -17.28
CA LYS A 71 4.86 -9.72 -15.93
C LYS A 71 6.10 -9.72 -15.05
N GLU A 72 7.21 -10.24 -15.56
CA GLU A 72 8.46 -10.40 -14.81
C GLU A 72 9.04 -9.04 -14.36
N ASP A 73 9.04 -8.05 -15.24
CA ASP A 73 9.57 -6.71 -14.91
C ASP A 73 8.73 -6.01 -13.83
N ASN A 74 7.39 -6.14 -13.89
CA ASN A 74 6.52 -5.61 -12.85
C ASN A 74 6.69 -6.35 -11.52
N ILE A 75 6.89 -7.67 -11.54
CA ILE A 75 7.20 -8.43 -10.32
C ILE A 75 8.54 -8.00 -9.74
N ASN A 76 9.56 -7.73 -10.58
CA ASN A 76 10.86 -7.27 -10.10
C ASN A 76 10.78 -5.86 -9.50
N ALA A 77 10.04 -4.95 -10.13
CA ALA A 77 9.76 -3.62 -9.54
C ALA A 77 9.00 -3.74 -8.21
N LEU A 78 8.03 -4.66 -8.11
CA LEU A 78 7.35 -4.93 -6.84
C LEU A 78 8.33 -5.44 -5.78
N ARG A 79 9.19 -6.40 -6.15
CA ARG A 79 10.18 -6.99 -5.23
C ARG A 79 11.10 -5.92 -4.64
N GLU A 80 11.57 -5.00 -5.48
CA GLU A 80 12.40 -3.87 -5.03
C GLU A 80 11.61 -2.96 -4.08
N ALA A 81 10.40 -2.54 -4.47
CA ALA A 81 9.56 -1.69 -3.64
C ALA A 81 9.26 -2.31 -2.27
N LEU A 82 8.87 -3.59 -2.23
CA LEU A 82 8.52 -4.29 -0.99
C LEU A 82 9.75 -4.72 -0.17
N SER A 83 10.96 -4.56 -0.69
CA SER A 83 12.20 -4.76 0.08
C SER A 83 12.69 -3.46 0.73
N ASN A 84 12.04 -2.33 0.45
CA ASN A 84 12.32 -1.07 1.09
C ASN A 84 11.85 -1.11 2.56
N PRO A 85 12.73 -0.88 3.55
CA PRO A 85 12.38 -0.97 4.98
C PRO A 85 11.43 0.14 5.45
N ARG A 86 11.14 1.14 4.60
CA ARG A 86 10.15 2.18 4.85
C ARG A 86 8.75 1.80 4.38
N VAL A 87 8.55 0.66 3.72
CA VAL A 87 7.23 0.23 3.23
C VAL A 87 6.57 -0.64 4.28
N GLU A 88 5.43 -0.19 4.80
CA GLU A 88 4.64 -0.95 5.77
C GLU A 88 3.55 -1.80 5.09
N SER A 89 3.08 -1.44 3.90
CA SER A 89 1.99 -2.15 3.22
C SER A 89 2.13 -2.17 1.70
N TRP A 90 1.81 -3.31 1.10
CA TRP A 90 1.47 -3.43 -0.32
C TRP A 90 -0.01 -3.09 -0.50
N GLY A 91 -0.29 -1.93 -1.08
CA GLY A 91 -1.66 -1.46 -1.29
C GLY A 91 -2.31 -2.10 -2.51
N HIS A 92 -3.61 -2.38 -2.38
CA HIS A 92 -4.51 -2.94 -3.40
C HIS A 92 -3.80 -3.81 -4.49
N PRO A 93 -3.40 -5.06 -4.13
CA PRO A 93 -2.54 -5.91 -4.95
C PRO A 93 -3.20 -6.40 -6.25
N GLY A 94 -4.52 -6.31 -6.35
CA GLY A 94 -5.32 -6.82 -7.45
C GLY A 94 -5.01 -6.16 -8.79
N THR A 95 -4.46 -4.93 -8.81
CA THR A 95 -4.00 -4.30 -10.06
C THR A 95 -2.93 -5.14 -10.78
N LEU A 96 -1.99 -5.72 -10.04
CA LEU A 96 -0.98 -6.62 -10.60
C LEU A 96 -1.58 -8.01 -10.87
N LEU A 97 -2.25 -8.56 -9.86
CA LEU A 97 -2.69 -9.96 -9.87
C LEU A 97 -3.76 -10.27 -10.92
N ASN A 98 -4.56 -9.28 -11.32
CA ASN A 98 -5.57 -9.45 -12.38
C ASN A 98 -5.04 -9.11 -13.78
N LYS A 99 -3.84 -8.53 -13.90
CA LYS A 99 -3.28 -8.19 -15.21
C LYS A 99 -2.73 -9.42 -15.95
N TYR A 100 -2.18 -10.34 -15.19
CA TYR A 100 -1.44 -11.50 -15.70
C TYR A 100 -1.99 -12.77 -15.09
N ASP A 101 -1.80 -13.89 -15.77
CA ASP A 101 -2.06 -15.20 -15.18
C ASP A 101 -0.92 -15.54 -14.22
N PHE A 102 -1.24 -15.60 -12.93
CA PHE A 102 -0.32 -16.01 -11.87
C PHE A 102 -0.58 -17.47 -11.50
N GLU A 103 0.46 -18.28 -11.51
CA GLU A 103 0.43 -19.60 -10.92
C GLU A 103 0.44 -19.48 -9.38
N PRO A 104 -0.12 -20.47 -8.66
CA PRO A 104 -0.15 -20.48 -7.20
C PRO A 104 1.22 -20.27 -6.56
N GLU A 105 2.26 -20.87 -7.11
CA GLU A 105 3.63 -20.76 -6.60
C GLU A 105 4.17 -19.32 -6.69
N GLU A 106 3.85 -18.59 -7.74
CA GLU A 106 4.27 -17.19 -7.91
C GLU A 106 3.55 -16.28 -6.90
N MET A 107 2.26 -16.55 -6.64
CA MET A 107 1.51 -15.87 -5.58
C MET A 107 2.09 -16.19 -4.20
N GLU A 108 2.44 -17.44 -3.92
CA GLU A 108 3.11 -17.85 -2.68
C GLU A 108 4.44 -17.11 -2.50
N GLU A 109 5.23 -16.93 -3.56
CA GLU A 109 6.49 -16.18 -3.49
C GLU A 109 6.29 -14.72 -3.11
N LEU A 110 5.29 -14.04 -3.70
CA LEU A 110 4.97 -12.65 -3.38
C LEU A 110 4.49 -12.52 -1.93
N VAL A 111 3.66 -13.44 -1.45
CA VAL A 111 3.19 -13.44 -0.05
C VAL A 111 4.35 -13.71 0.91
N ARG A 112 5.25 -14.66 0.59
CA ARG A 112 6.46 -14.92 1.39
C ARG A 112 7.41 -13.72 1.42
N LEU A 113 7.52 -12.98 0.32
CA LEU A 113 8.27 -11.73 0.30
C LEU A 113 7.70 -10.73 1.30
N CYS A 114 6.37 -10.52 1.28
CA CYS A 114 5.71 -9.63 2.22
C CYS A 114 5.99 -10.04 3.67
N ILE A 115 5.86 -11.33 3.99
CA ILE A 115 6.17 -11.87 5.33
C ILE A 115 7.63 -11.59 5.71
N ARG A 116 8.60 -11.89 4.83
CA ARG A 116 10.02 -11.71 5.12
C ARG A 116 10.38 -10.25 5.41
N ASN A 117 9.72 -9.32 4.73
CA ASN A 117 9.99 -7.89 4.83
C ASN A 117 9.05 -7.17 5.82
N ASN A 118 8.22 -7.90 6.57
CA ASN A 118 7.18 -7.35 7.45
C ASN A 118 6.23 -6.35 6.74
N VAL A 119 5.94 -6.60 5.48
CA VAL A 119 4.99 -5.82 4.69
C VAL A 119 3.59 -6.42 4.85
N LEU A 120 2.63 -5.57 5.21
CA LEU A 120 1.22 -5.91 5.26
C LEU A 120 0.63 -6.01 3.85
N ILE A 121 -0.33 -6.90 3.65
CA ILE A 121 -1.09 -6.98 2.39
C ILE A 121 -2.43 -6.28 2.59
N GLU A 122 -2.71 -5.25 1.79
CA GLU A 122 -3.95 -4.50 1.91
C GLU A 122 -5.13 -5.24 1.29
N ASN A 123 -6.20 -5.38 2.07
CA ASN A 123 -7.54 -5.70 1.61
C ASN A 123 -8.31 -4.38 1.46
N ASN A 124 -8.31 -3.81 0.25
CA ASN A 124 -8.91 -2.50 -0.01
C ASN A 124 -10.40 -2.64 -0.39
N LEU A 125 -11.28 -1.93 0.31
CA LEU A 125 -12.74 -2.04 0.16
C LEU A 125 -13.29 -1.33 -1.09
N LYS A 126 -12.49 -0.49 -1.75
CA LYS A 126 -12.83 0.19 -3.00
C LYS A 126 -11.97 -0.24 -4.18
N GLU A 127 -11.23 -1.33 -4.00
CA GLU A 127 -10.32 -1.79 -5.03
C GLU A 127 -11.06 -2.02 -6.35
N LYS A 128 -10.55 -1.41 -7.42
CA LYS A 128 -11.11 -1.57 -8.77
C LYS A 128 -11.07 -3.03 -9.23
N TYR A 129 -10.04 -3.76 -8.80
CA TYR A 129 -9.77 -5.14 -9.16
C TYR A 129 -9.63 -5.96 -7.88
N THR A 130 -10.66 -6.70 -7.49
CA THR A 130 -10.52 -7.63 -6.34
C THR A 130 -9.42 -8.64 -6.64
N PRO A 131 -8.47 -8.89 -5.71
CA PRO A 131 -7.47 -9.94 -5.87
C PRO A 131 -8.14 -11.30 -6.14
N PRO A 132 -7.53 -12.18 -6.95
CA PRO A 132 -8.06 -13.53 -7.17
C PRO A 132 -8.29 -14.26 -5.85
N GLN A 133 -9.38 -15.02 -5.74
CA GLN A 133 -9.75 -15.75 -4.51
C GLN A 133 -8.63 -16.70 -4.04
N GLU A 134 -7.87 -17.25 -4.98
CA GLU A 134 -6.71 -18.10 -4.69
C GLU A 134 -5.61 -17.33 -3.95
N PHE A 135 -5.33 -16.09 -4.33
CA PHE A 135 -4.38 -15.23 -3.62
C PHE A 135 -4.80 -15.04 -2.16
N SER A 136 -6.08 -14.74 -1.89
CA SER A 136 -6.57 -14.60 -0.52
C SER A 136 -6.41 -15.89 0.30
N ARG A 137 -6.63 -17.06 -0.31
CA ARG A 137 -6.40 -18.36 0.36
C ARG A 137 -4.93 -18.59 0.66
N ILE A 138 -4.04 -18.17 -0.22
CA ILE A 138 -2.59 -18.26 -0.02
C ILE A 138 -2.14 -17.32 1.11
N VAL A 139 -2.62 -16.08 1.13
CA VAL A 139 -2.37 -15.11 2.22
C VAL A 139 -2.74 -15.70 3.57
N GLU A 140 -3.95 -16.28 3.67
CA GLU A 140 -4.43 -16.95 4.89
C GLU A 140 -3.58 -18.19 5.24
N LYS A 141 -3.35 -19.09 4.28
CA LYS A 141 -2.56 -20.32 4.44
C LYS A 141 -1.15 -20.04 4.96
N LEU A 142 -0.50 -18.99 4.46
CA LEU A 142 0.86 -18.61 4.84
C LEU A 142 0.92 -17.72 6.09
N GLY A 143 -0.23 -17.26 6.59
CA GLY A 143 -0.32 -16.42 7.78
C GLY A 143 0.28 -15.02 7.58
N ALA A 144 0.20 -14.48 6.35
CA ALA A 144 0.65 -13.11 6.10
C ALA A 144 -0.26 -12.10 6.80
N ALA A 145 0.34 -11.07 7.38
CA ALA A 145 -0.41 -10.02 8.05
C ALA A 145 -1.11 -9.13 7.00
N THR A 146 -2.38 -8.81 7.27
CA THR A 146 -3.21 -7.99 6.38
C THR A 146 -3.66 -6.71 7.04
N VAL A 147 -3.92 -5.68 6.24
CA VAL A 147 -4.53 -4.41 6.67
C VAL A 147 -5.79 -4.14 5.86
N PHE A 148 -6.81 -3.54 6.46
CA PHE A 148 -8.03 -3.14 5.74
C PHE A 148 -8.00 -1.65 5.47
N GLY A 149 -8.16 -1.27 4.19
CA GLY A 149 -8.24 0.11 3.73
C GLY A 149 -9.62 0.42 3.16
N SER A 150 -10.24 1.52 3.57
CA SER A 150 -11.50 1.97 2.95
C SER A 150 -11.28 2.85 1.71
N ASP A 151 -10.06 3.34 1.51
CA ASP A 151 -9.68 4.25 0.42
C ASP A 151 -10.63 5.46 0.30
N ALA A 152 -10.97 6.02 1.47
CA ALA A 152 -11.97 7.07 1.58
C ALA A 152 -11.36 8.42 1.20
N HIS A 153 -11.91 9.03 0.16
CA HIS A 153 -11.63 10.39 -0.30
C HIS A 153 -12.62 11.41 0.28
N HIS A 154 -13.77 10.92 0.76
CA HIS A 154 -14.75 11.70 1.51
C HIS A 154 -15.20 10.95 2.78
N THR A 155 -15.63 11.68 3.81
CA THR A 155 -16.08 11.10 5.08
C THR A 155 -17.30 10.20 4.93
N SER A 156 -18.16 10.44 3.93
CA SER A 156 -19.30 9.59 3.58
C SER A 156 -18.89 8.19 3.09
N GLU A 157 -17.65 8.04 2.65
CA GLU A 157 -17.09 6.80 2.12
C GLU A 157 -16.36 5.98 3.17
N LEU A 158 -16.19 6.53 4.38
CA LEU A 158 -15.84 5.74 5.56
C LEU A 158 -17.01 4.80 5.82
N ARG A 159 -16.98 3.64 5.16
CA ARG A 159 -17.95 2.58 5.42
C ARG A 159 -17.91 2.28 6.91
N LYS A 160 -19.07 2.05 7.51
CA LYS A 160 -19.11 1.35 8.79
C LYS A 160 -18.38 0.03 8.54
N LEU A 161 -17.22 -0.14 9.17
CA LEU A 161 -16.61 -1.45 9.36
C LEU A 161 -17.61 -2.23 10.24
N SER A 162 -18.65 -2.78 9.63
CA SER A 162 -19.62 -3.61 10.33
C SER A 162 -18.90 -4.88 10.72
N LYS A 163 -18.89 -5.12 12.04
CA LYS A 163 -18.35 -6.32 12.69
C LYS A 163 -18.82 -7.60 12.04
#